data_AF-A0A954FM26-F1
#
_entry.id   AF-A0A954FM26-F1
#
_cell.length_a   1.000
_cell.length_b   1.000
_cell.length_c   1.000
_cell.angle_alpha   90.00
_cell.angle_beta   90.00
_cell.angle_gamma   90.00
#
_symmetry.space_group_name_H-M   'P 1'
#
loop_
_entity.id
_entity.type
_entity.pdbx_description
1 polymer ?
#
loop_
_entity_poly.entity_id
_entity_poly.type
_entity_poly.pdbx_seq_one_letter_code
_entity_poly.pdbx_strand_id
1 'polypeptide(L)'
;MQATLSATKTIATLHAGRPGQARAVYELQEGQCLAVGSDPGVDICLIDDEIASTHCVISARGGCVTVRDCFSATGTFLDKAKVRESRLTNDAEIRVGRCSILVKLSSPASTPPGGSNLIPAAAIPAAECGADSEALVVPKSENAAVDDLDKAYTVRKINDLELQLQQAHAEIEVLQSRLTTSSHVVAPSVDPYDDEMLQLLRAEILDLQAALADRDQSTAETRLEHHADSGDQDMLSKPEAEKLVERLEQLLQELQQRDDQIATLTELLEAAEAANRAELDERGQIDAWLRDIEQRCSDREHEWRLQQNKLQSELASVAAERDRAEAALNTDSSSVKLEATQNVLASLRDTAETQRQKLQEADQTISQLRRELETVKHDQPREERMQLAEERSEIARLRQELEIERQRKQDPAVNDNNLKFQALRQHLNEIHEQEQKEREERRLSSRIARLWHRIEGR
;
A
#
# COMPACT_ATOMS: atom_id res chain seq x y z
N MET A 1 21.80 30.43 25.60
CA MET A 1 21.02 29.52 26.45
C MET A 1 21.17 28.13 25.86
N GLN A 2 21.74 27.20 26.63
CA GLN A 2 22.06 25.84 26.20
C GLN A 2 20.77 25.03 26.07
N ALA A 3 20.53 24.46 24.90
CA ALA A 3 19.42 23.55 24.63
C ALA A 3 19.72 22.19 25.29
N THR A 4 18.84 21.76 26.20
CA THR A 4 18.89 20.41 26.80
C THR A 4 18.31 19.41 25.80
N LEU A 5 19.20 18.76 25.05
CA LEU A 5 18.92 17.59 24.24
C LEU A 5 18.39 16.45 25.13
N SER A 6 17.17 15.99 24.85
CA SER A 6 16.62 14.76 25.41
C SER A 6 17.54 13.60 25.06
N ALA A 7 18.07 12.90 26.07
CA ALA A 7 19.04 11.83 25.88
C ALA A 7 18.37 10.63 25.18
N THR A 8 18.54 10.53 23.86
CA THR A 8 18.17 9.34 23.10
C THR A 8 19.10 8.18 23.51
N LYS A 9 18.50 7.08 23.94
CA LYS A 9 19.22 5.90 24.42
C LYS A 9 19.80 5.14 23.23
N THR A 10 21.13 5.06 23.13
CA THR A 10 21.85 4.26 22.14
C THR A 10 21.63 2.76 22.40
N ILE A 11 21.10 2.03 21.42
CA ILE A 11 20.82 0.59 21.51
C ILE A 11 21.92 -0.23 20.87
N ALA A 12 22.52 0.28 19.79
CA ALA A 12 23.56 -0.45 19.08
C ALA A 12 24.63 0.48 18.52
N THR A 13 25.84 -0.05 18.42
CA THR A 13 26.95 0.57 17.70
C THR A 13 27.32 -0.31 16.52
N LEU A 14 27.36 0.29 15.32
CA LEU A 14 27.61 -0.37 14.05
C LEU A 14 29.02 0.00 13.58
N HIS A 15 29.86 -1.00 13.38
CA HIS A 15 31.20 -0.83 12.82
C HIS A 15 31.21 -1.29 11.36
N ALA A 16 31.10 -0.35 10.42
CA ALA A 16 31.02 -0.64 9.00
C ALA A 16 32.38 -0.41 8.32
N GLY A 17 32.82 -1.35 7.49
CA GLY A 17 34.02 -1.16 6.69
C GLY A 17 34.43 -2.39 5.89
N ARG A 18 35.40 -2.19 5.00
CA ARG A 18 36.01 -3.27 4.22
C ARG A 18 36.99 -4.07 5.09
N PRO A 19 37.08 -5.41 4.94
CA PRO A 19 38.11 -6.19 5.62
C PRO A 19 39.49 -5.65 5.27
N GLY A 20 40.25 -5.23 6.30
CA GLY A 20 41.59 -4.66 6.17
C GLY A 20 41.68 -3.12 6.13
N GLN A 21 40.55 -2.39 6.20
CA GLN A 21 40.51 -0.93 6.32
C GLN A 21 39.94 -0.49 7.68
N ALA A 22 40.14 0.79 8.04
CA ALA A 22 39.54 1.37 9.22
C ALA A 22 38.01 1.32 9.12
N ARG A 23 37.36 0.82 10.18
CA ARG A 23 35.89 0.72 10.26
C ARG A 23 35.32 2.05 10.77
N ALA A 24 34.35 2.60 10.05
CA ALA A 24 33.55 3.73 10.51
C ALA A 24 32.56 3.26 11.58
N VAL A 25 32.31 4.11 12.58
CA VAL A 25 31.44 3.80 13.72
C VAL A 25 30.18 4.65 13.62
N TYR A 26 29.03 4.00 13.67
CA TYR A 26 27.71 4.64 13.65
C TYR A 26 26.93 4.22 14.90
N GLU A 27 26.26 5.18 15.54
CA GLU A 27 25.39 4.92 16.68
C GLU A 27 23.94 4.82 16.23
N LEU A 28 23.24 3.79 16.70
CA LEU A 28 21.83 3.54 16.39
C LEU A 28 20.98 3.74 17.65
N GLN A 29 20.04 4.67 17.57
CA GLN A 29 19.14 5.05 18.66
C GLN A 29 17.78 4.33 18.59
N GLU A 30 17.06 4.26 19.71
CA GLU A 30 15.68 3.71 19.74
C GLU A 30 14.75 4.48 18.80
N GLY A 31 14.05 3.75 17.92
CA GLY A 31 13.15 4.33 16.93
C GLY A 31 13.84 4.79 15.65
N GLN A 32 15.16 4.64 15.53
CA GLN A 32 15.91 5.03 14.34
C GLN A 32 16.00 3.89 13.31
N CYS A 33 15.98 4.26 12.03
CA CYS A 33 16.25 3.40 10.90
C CYS A 33 17.44 4.00 10.13
N LEU A 34 18.45 3.18 9.84
CA LEU A 34 19.61 3.55 9.04
C LEU A 34 19.59 2.75 7.75
N ALA A 35 19.63 3.44 6.62
CA ALA A 35 19.83 2.83 5.32
C ALA A 35 21.33 2.58 5.06
N VAL A 36 21.63 1.50 4.34
CA VAL A 36 22.98 1.10 3.94
C VAL A 36 23.01 0.88 2.42
N GLY A 37 23.99 1.45 1.73
CA GLY A 37 24.07 1.38 0.28
C GLY A 37 25.28 2.10 -0.30
N SER A 38 25.36 2.15 -1.63
CA SER A 38 26.45 2.83 -2.36
C SER A 38 26.11 4.28 -2.75
N ASP A 39 24.85 4.70 -2.59
CA ASP A 39 24.42 6.06 -2.89
C ASP A 39 24.89 7.05 -1.80
N PRO A 40 25.43 8.24 -2.15
CA PRO A 40 25.73 9.29 -1.17
C PRO A 40 24.52 9.80 -0.37
N GLY A 41 23.28 9.54 -0.82
CA GLY A 41 22.06 9.89 -0.07
C GLY A 41 21.72 8.98 1.11
N VAL A 42 22.51 7.95 1.38
CA VAL A 42 22.24 6.89 2.37
C VAL A 42 23.07 7.08 3.64
N ASP A 43 22.51 6.75 4.81
CA ASP A 43 23.14 6.99 6.11
C ASP A 43 24.51 6.30 6.28
N ILE A 44 24.61 5.05 5.82
CA ILE A 44 25.86 4.29 5.79
C ILE A 44 26.25 4.04 4.33
N CYS A 45 27.04 4.96 3.79
CA CYS A 45 27.59 4.85 2.44
C CYS A 45 28.80 3.91 2.40
N LEU A 46 28.68 2.81 1.64
CA LEU A 46 29.74 1.84 1.41
C LEU A 46 30.08 1.79 -0.08
N ILE A 47 31.32 2.13 -0.41
CA ILE A 47 31.79 2.19 -1.81
C ILE A 47 32.26 0.79 -2.24
N ASP A 48 31.41 0.08 -2.98
CA ASP A 48 31.76 -1.17 -3.66
C ASP A 48 30.80 -1.46 -4.83
N ASP A 49 31.32 -2.00 -5.94
CA ASP A 49 30.56 -2.32 -7.15
C ASP A 49 29.47 -3.40 -6.93
N GLU A 50 29.62 -4.23 -5.89
CA GLU A 50 28.65 -5.29 -5.55
C GLU A 50 27.49 -4.80 -4.66
N ILE A 51 27.47 -3.51 -4.30
CA ILE A 51 26.50 -2.89 -3.39
C ILE A 51 25.52 -2.02 -4.19
N ALA A 52 24.22 -2.34 -4.11
CA ALA A 52 23.14 -1.54 -4.68
C ALA A 52 23.05 -0.14 -4.03
N SER A 53 22.43 0.81 -4.74
CA SER A 53 22.22 2.19 -4.27
C SER A 53 21.59 2.25 -2.88
N THR A 54 20.55 1.44 -2.65
CA THR A 54 19.96 1.15 -1.33
C THR A 54 19.93 -0.36 -1.15
N HIS A 55 20.86 -0.91 -0.36
CA HIS A 55 21.06 -2.35 -0.26
C HIS A 55 20.27 -2.98 0.89
N CYS A 56 20.38 -2.42 2.10
CA CYS A 56 19.66 -2.92 3.26
C CYS A 56 19.34 -1.78 4.25
N VAL A 57 18.36 -2.02 5.11
CA VAL A 57 17.96 -1.09 6.17
C VAL A 57 18.09 -1.79 7.51
N ILE A 58 18.73 -1.12 8.46
CA ILE A 58 18.88 -1.55 9.84
C ILE A 58 17.97 -0.68 10.70
N SER A 59 17.00 -1.27 11.39
CA SER A 59 16.06 -0.54 12.26
C SER A 59 16.16 -1.01 13.70
N ALA A 60 16.11 -0.07 14.64
CA ALA A 60 16.00 -0.36 16.06
C ALA A 60 14.60 0.04 16.57
N ARG A 61 13.78 -0.96 16.92
CA ARG A 61 12.42 -0.74 17.43
C ARG A 61 12.09 -1.72 18.55
N GLY A 62 11.59 -1.20 19.67
CA GLY A 62 11.21 -1.98 20.85
C GLY A 62 12.40 -2.71 21.49
N GLY A 63 13.58 -2.07 21.53
CA GLY A 63 14.81 -2.69 22.03
C GLY A 63 15.32 -3.86 21.17
N CYS A 64 14.77 -4.05 19.97
CA CYS A 64 15.17 -5.07 19.01
C CYS A 64 15.79 -4.40 17.79
N VAL A 65 16.97 -4.86 17.37
CA VAL A 65 17.58 -4.43 16.11
C VAL A 65 17.29 -5.47 15.04
N THR A 66 16.75 -5.05 13.91
CA THR A 66 16.45 -5.89 12.76
C THR A 66 17.16 -5.38 11.52
N VAL A 67 17.57 -6.29 10.65
CA VAL A 67 18.09 -5.99 9.31
C VAL A 67 17.10 -6.49 8.27
N ARG A 68 16.82 -5.66 7.27
CA ARG A 68 15.97 -5.98 6.13
C ARG A 68 16.74 -5.70 4.83
N ASP A 69 16.80 -6.69 3.96
CA ASP A 69 17.36 -6.55 2.62
C ASP A 69 16.37 -5.85 1.68
N CYS A 70 16.84 -4.88 0.90
CA CYS A 70 16.02 -4.12 -0.06
C CYS A 70 16.06 -4.76 -1.46
N PHE A 71 15.90 -6.07 -1.56
CA PHE A 71 15.97 -6.84 -2.81
C PHE A 71 17.28 -6.60 -3.58
N SER A 72 18.40 -6.60 -2.88
CA SER A 72 19.70 -6.37 -3.50
C SER A 72 20.09 -7.54 -4.42
N ALA A 73 20.80 -7.24 -5.51
CA ALA A 73 21.20 -8.24 -6.51
C ALA A 73 22.09 -9.35 -5.91
N THR A 74 23.00 -9.00 -5.02
CA THR A 74 23.90 -9.91 -4.31
C THR A 74 23.25 -10.52 -3.05
N GLY A 75 22.40 -9.76 -2.37
CA GLY A 75 21.73 -10.16 -1.13
C GLY A 75 22.56 -9.85 0.13
N THR A 76 21.86 -9.60 1.22
CA THR A 76 22.45 -9.43 2.55
C THR A 76 22.71 -10.79 3.23
N PHE A 77 23.90 -10.97 3.81
CA PHE A 77 24.25 -12.18 4.57
C PHE A 77 24.46 -11.85 6.05
N LEU A 78 23.86 -12.64 6.94
CA LEU A 78 24.06 -12.58 8.39
C LEU A 78 24.78 -13.87 8.83
N ASP A 79 25.97 -13.76 9.44
CA ASP A 79 26.76 -14.91 9.93
C ASP A 79 26.86 -16.07 8.91
N LYS A 80 26.98 -15.72 7.62
CA LYS A 80 27.06 -16.59 6.42
C LYS A 80 25.74 -17.11 5.84
N ALA A 81 24.58 -16.85 6.45
CA ALA A 81 23.27 -17.18 5.89
C ALA A 81 22.69 -15.98 5.13
N LYS A 82 22.11 -16.19 3.93
CA LYS A 82 21.40 -15.13 3.19
C LYS A 82 20.05 -14.87 3.84
N VAL A 83 19.75 -13.60 4.14
CA VAL A 83 18.58 -13.19 4.92
C VAL A 83 17.78 -12.14 4.15
N ARG A 84 16.44 -12.21 4.22
CA ARG A 84 15.55 -11.14 3.77
C ARG A 84 15.17 -10.18 4.89
N GLU A 85 14.82 -10.73 6.04
CA GLU A 85 14.60 -9.98 7.27
C GLU A 85 15.03 -10.86 8.45
N SER A 86 15.85 -10.35 9.36
CA SER A 86 16.22 -11.06 10.58
C SER A 86 16.49 -10.10 11.72
N ARG A 87 16.25 -10.59 12.93
CA ARG A 87 16.72 -9.94 14.15
C ARG A 87 18.22 -10.14 14.29
N LEU A 88 18.92 -9.08 14.65
CA LEU A 88 20.35 -9.10 14.93
C LEU A 88 20.60 -9.47 16.39
N THR A 89 21.60 -10.31 16.61
CA THR A 89 22.14 -10.65 17.93
C THR A 89 23.34 -9.78 18.26
N ASN A 90 23.79 -9.82 19.51
CA ASN A 90 25.02 -9.13 19.89
C ASN A 90 26.22 -9.76 19.16
N ASP A 91 27.15 -8.93 18.70
CA ASP A 91 28.32 -9.28 17.89
C ASP A 91 28.00 -9.92 16.52
N ALA A 92 26.79 -9.69 15.99
CA ALA A 92 26.42 -10.19 14.67
C ALA A 92 27.23 -9.52 13.54
N GLU A 93 27.66 -10.31 12.56
CA GLU A 93 28.36 -9.81 11.38
C GLU A 93 27.44 -9.84 10.14
N ILE A 94 27.10 -8.65 9.65
CA ILE A 94 26.35 -8.47 8.41
C ILE A 94 27.34 -8.27 7.29
N ARG A 95 27.29 -9.13 6.27
CA ARG A 95 28.11 -9.00 5.06
C ARG A 95 27.25 -8.52 3.90
N VAL A 96 27.72 -7.45 3.27
CA VAL A 96 27.08 -6.73 2.16
C VAL A 96 28.12 -6.63 1.05
N GLY A 97 27.99 -7.44 -0.01
CA GLY A 97 29.04 -7.58 -1.02
C GLY A 97 30.39 -7.97 -0.39
N ARG A 98 31.42 -7.14 -0.62
CA ARG A 98 32.77 -7.28 -0.04
C ARG A 98 32.98 -6.53 1.28
N CYS A 99 31.94 -5.85 1.80
CA CYS A 99 31.99 -5.08 3.04
C CYS A 99 31.37 -5.86 4.22
N SER A 100 31.85 -5.59 5.42
CA SER A 100 31.37 -6.18 6.68
C SER A 100 30.90 -5.09 7.64
N ILE A 101 29.75 -5.28 8.26
CA ILE A 101 29.20 -4.44 9.32
C ILE A 101 29.09 -5.30 10.58
N LEU A 102 29.85 -4.95 11.60
CA LEU A 102 29.80 -5.63 12.89
C LEU A 102 28.90 -4.85 13.85
N VAL A 103 27.90 -5.52 14.42
CA VAL A 103 26.89 -4.90 15.28
C VAL A 103 27.15 -5.26 16.73
N LYS A 104 27.33 -4.25 17.58
CA LYS A 104 27.41 -4.40 19.04
C LYS A 104 26.17 -3.83 19.69
N LEU A 105 25.38 -4.69 20.30
CA LEU A 105 24.18 -4.30 21.05
C LEU A 105 24.59 -3.82 22.44
N SER A 106 24.10 -2.65 22.83
CA SER A 106 24.13 -2.16 24.20
C SER A 106 23.03 -2.88 24.98
N SER A 107 23.35 -4.04 25.57
CA SER A 107 22.39 -4.80 26.38
C SER A 107 22.08 -4.04 27.68
N PRO A 108 20.81 -3.69 27.98
CA PRO A 108 20.37 -3.67 29.35
C PRO A 108 20.25 -5.13 29.80
N ALA A 109 20.99 -5.49 30.85
CA ALA A 109 21.04 -6.85 31.38
C ALA A 109 19.64 -7.49 31.51
N SER A 110 19.39 -8.52 30.71
CA SER A 110 18.40 -9.55 31.03
C SER A 110 18.87 -10.90 30.49
N THR A 111 18.86 -11.86 31.41
CA THR A 111 19.35 -13.24 31.36
C THR A 111 18.79 -14.04 30.17
N PRO A 112 19.59 -14.90 29.51
CA PRO A 112 19.11 -15.71 28.39
C PRO A 112 18.25 -16.90 28.84
N PRO A 113 17.16 -17.27 28.15
CA PRO A 113 16.59 -18.60 28.24
C PRO A 113 17.27 -19.50 27.21
N GLY A 114 18.19 -20.33 27.68
CA GLY A 114 18.72 -21.47 26.92
C GLY A 114 17.74 -22.64 26.93
N GLY A 115 17.58 -23.31 25.79
CA GLY A 115 16.66 -24.43 25.60
C GLY A 115 17.16 -25.80 26.08
N SER A 116 16.18 -26.64 26.44
CA SER A 116 16.04 -28.10 26.32
C SER A 116 17.12 -29.07 26.86
N ASN A 117 16.78 -29.87 27.88
CA ASN A 117 16.68 -31.35 27.79
C ASN A 117 16.23 -32.08 29.10
N LEU A 118 15.21 -32.95 28.94
CA LEU A 118 15.05 -34.34 29.45
C LEU A 118 15.00 -34.68 30.99
N ILE A 119 13.78 -34.90 31.52
CA ILE A 119 13.15 -36.00 32.34
C ILE A 119 14.12 -37.02 33.07
N PRO A 120 13.87 -37.63 34.29
CA PRO A 120 12.58 -38.01 34.96
C PRO A 120 12.40 -37.89 36.51
N ALA A 121 11.12 -38.05 36.89
CA ALA A 121 10.43 -38.60 38.08
C ALA A 121 11.13 -39.07 39.39
N ALA A 122 10.29 -39.05 40.45
CA ALA A 122 10.37 -39.65 41.81
C ALA A 122 10.87 -38.68 42.90
N ALA A 123 10.36 -38.61 44.15
CA ALA A 123 9.21 -39.17 44.85
C ALA A 123 9.23 -38.61 46.31
N ILE A 124 8.08 -38.18 46.88
CA ILE A 124 7.64 -38.36 48.30
C ILE A 124 8.37 -37.51 49.40
N PRO A 125 7.82 -37.20 50.62
CA PRO A 125 6.44 -37.18 51.17
C PRO A 125 6.03 -35.89 51.95
N ALA A 126 4.78 -35.90 52.42
CA ALA A 126 4.23 -35.18 53.55
C ALA A 126 4.73 -35.65 54.95
N ALA A 127 4.76 -34.74 55.94
CA ALA A 127 4.61 -34.94 57.39
C ALA A 127 4.48 -33.54 58.04
N GLU A 128 3.32 -33.16 58.58
CA GLU A 128 2.89 -33.26 60.00
C GLU A 128 3.45 -32.17 60.96
N CYS A 129 2.48 -31.40 61.49
CA CYS A 129 2.29 -30.94 62.86
C CYS A 129 3.51 -30.71 63.79
N GLY A 130 3.61 -29.48 64.31
CA GLY A 130 4.41 -29.16 65.49
C GLY A 130 4.22 -27.71 65.88
N ALA A 131 3.33 -27.47 66.83
CA ALA A 131 3.21 -26.20 67.54
C ALA A 131 4.51 -25.92 68.32
N ASP A 132 4.96 -24.67 68.32
CA ASP A 132 5.57 -24.03 69.49
C ASP A 132 5.51 -22.51 69.34
N SER A 133 4.96 -21.88 70.38
CA SER A 133 4.93 -20.44 70.60
C SER A 133 6.34 -19.91 70.80
N GLU A 134 6.74 -18.92 70.01
CA GLU A 134 7.64 -17.87 70.50
C GLU A 134 7.25 -16.52 69.90
N ALA A 135 6.92 -15.60 70.79
CA ALA A 135 6.58 -14.23 70.49
C ALA A 135 7.81 -13.51 69.94
N LEU A 136 7.72 -13.02 68.69
CA LEU A 136 8.62 -12.00 68.17
C LEU A 136 7.88 -10.69 67.96
N VAL A 137 8.42 -9.67 68.62
CA VAL A 137 8.03 -8.27 68.66
C VAL A 137 7.96 -7.69 67.24
N VAL A 138 6.80 -7.13 66.89
CA VAL A 138 6.62 -6.28 65.71
C VAL A 138 7.23 -4.90 66.01
N PRO A 139 8.24 -4.42 65.26
CA PRO A 139 8.64 -3.02 65.37
C PRO A 139 7.55 -2.13 64.77
N LYS A 140 7.22 -1.09 65.53
CA LYS A 140 6.32 0.00 65.16
C LYS A 140 6.75 0.64 63.83
N SER A 141 5.75 0.97 63.03
CA SER A 141 5.84 1.63 61.74
C SER A 141 6.70 2.90 61.73
N GLU A 142 7.76 2.90 60.92
CA GLU A 142 8.36 4.11 60.33
C GLU A 142 7.73 4.34 58.95
N ASN A 143 6.45 4.70 58.89
CA ASN A 143 5.79 5.15 57.66
C ASN A 143 5.34 6.61 57.82
N ALA A 144 6.31 7.52 57.89
CA ALA A 144 6.06 8.97 57.83
C ALA A 144 7.00 9.70 56.85
N ALA A 145 8.01 9.04 56.26
CA ALA A 145 9.01 9.69 55.42
C ALA A 145 8.85 9.44 53.91
N VAL A 146 7.98 8.51 53.49
CA VAL A 146 7.82 8.12 52.07
C VAL A 146 6.77 8.98 51.34
N ASP A 147 5.92 9.68 52.08
CA ASP A 147 4.77 10.40 51.52
C ASP A 147 5.10 11.83 51.05
N ASP A 148 6.18 12.44 51.57
CA ASP A 148 6.60 13.80 51.19
C ASP A 148 7.47 13.82 49.93
N LEU A 149 8.20 12.74 49.63
CA LEU A 149 9.06 12.66 48.45
C LEU A 149 8.23 12.45 47.16
N ASP A 150 7.18 11.64 47.23
CA ASP A 150 6.24 11.41 46.13
C ASP A 150 5.32 12.63 45.89
N LYS A 151 4.93 13.35 46.95
CA LYS A 151 4.23 14.65 46.81
C LYS A 151 5.13 15.72 46.18
N ALA A 152 6.41 15.79 46.57
CA ALA A 152 7.35 16.72 45.95
C ALA A 152 7.63 16.38 44.48
N TYR A 153 7.71 15.10 44.12
CA TYR A 153 7.88 14.63 42.75
C TYR A 153 6.64 14.93 41.89
N THR A 154 5.44 14.67 42.40
CA THR A 154 4.18 14.94 41.69
C THR A 154 3.93 16.45 41.53
N VAL A 155 4.19 17.27 42.55
CA VAL A 155 4.08 18.74 42.46
C VAL A 155 5.09 19.31 41.46
N ARG A 156 6.33 18.80 41.42
CA ARG A 156 7.31 19.20 40.39
C ARG A 156 6.86 18.79 39.00
N LYS A 157 6.29 17.59 38.85
CA LYS A 157 5.77 17.10 37.57
C LYS A 157 4.58 17.95 37.08
N ILE A 158 3.70 18.35 37.99
CA ILE A 158 2.56 19.24 37.69
C ILE A 158 3.07 20.63 37.26
N ASN A 159 4.03 21.21 37.99
CA ASN A 159 4.62 22.50 37.62
C ASN A 159 5.36 22.45 36.28
N ASP A 160 6.08 21.36 35.99
CA ASP A 160 6.73 21.15 34.69
C ASP A 160 5.69 21.02 33.56
N LEU A 161 4.59 20.31 33.81
CA LEU A 161 3.50 20.19 32.85
C LEU A 161 2.79 21.52 32.64
N GLU A 162 2.55 22.31 33.68
CA GLU A 162 2.00 23.67 33.57
C GLU A 162 2.91 24.59 32.77
N LEU A 163 4.24 24.50 32.97
CA LEU A 163 5.22 25.26 32.21
C LEU A 163 5.22 24.85 30.73
N GLN A 164 5.13 23.54 30.44
CA GLN A 164 5.01 23.03 29.07
C GLN A 164 3.70 23.47 28.41
N LEU A 165 2.60 23.51 29.18
CA LEU A 165 1.31 23.98 28.71
C LEU A 165 1.35 25.49 28.39
N GLN A 166 2.02 26.29 29.22
CA GLN A 166 2.24 27.72 28.96
C GLN A 166 3.13 27.95 27.74
N GLN A 167 4.18 27.15 27.55
CA GLN A 167 5.04 27.21 26.37
C GLN A 167 4.28 26.83 25.09
N ALA A 168 3.47 25.76 25.12
CA ALA A 168 2.65 25.35 24.00
C ALA A 168 1.59 26.41 23.64
N HIS A 169 0.97 27.05 24.64
CA HIS A 169 0.07 28.18 24.39
C HIS A 169 0.78 29.37 23.75
N ALA A 170 1.97 29.73 24.21
CA ALA A 170 2.76 30.80 23.62
C ALA A 170 3.19 30.44 22.18
N GLU A 171 3.55 29.19 21.91
CA GLU A 171 3.84 28.70 20.56
C GLU A 171 2.61 28.76 19.66
N ILE A 172 1.43 28.35 20.15
CA ILE A 172 0.17 28.47 19.41
C ILE A 172 -0.15 29.94 19.13
N GLU A 173 0.06 30.85 20.08
CA GLU A 173 -0.17 32.28 19.90
C GLU A 173 0.82 32.89 18.87
N VAL A 174 2.07 32.44 18.88
CA VAL A 174 3.07 32.80 17.85
C VAL A 174 2.70 32.20 16.49
N LEU A 175 2.20 30.97 16.44
CA LEU A 175 1.74 30.34 15.21
C LEU A 175 0.47 31.00 14.68
N GLN A 176 -0.45 31.44 15.55
CA GLN A 176 -1.63 32.22 15.19
C GLN A 176 -1.27 33.63 14.73
N SER A 177 -0.29 34.29 15.34
CA SER A 177 0.21 35.59 14.86
C SER A 177 0.95 35.44 13.52
N ARG A 178 1.72 34.37 13.33
CA ARG A 178 2.32 34.02 12.04
C ARG A 178 1.29 33.61 11.00
N LEU A 179 0.23 32.90 11.39
CA LEU A 179 -0.85 32.52 10.50
C LEU A 179 -1.71 33.73 10.13
N THR A 180 -1.93 34.69 11.02
CA THR A 180 -2.61 35.96 10.67
C THR A 180 -1.72 36.86 9.81
N THR A 181 -0.40 36.85 10.04
CA THR A 181 0.58 37.52 9.18
C THR A 181 0.73 36.81 7.81
N SER A 182 0.58 35.48 7.77
CA SER A 182 0.63 34.64 6.55
C SER A 182 -0.72 34.54 5.84
N SER A 183 -1.83 34.75 6.56
CA SER A 183 -3.20 34.89 6.07
C SER A 183 -3.42 36.28 5.47
N HIS A 184 -2.40 37.15 5.49
CA HIS A 184 -2.25 38.24 4.52
C HIS A 184 -1.67 37.74 3.18
N VAL A 185 -2.09 36.55 2.77
CA VAL A 185 -2.07 36.08 1.38
C VAL A 185 -3.46 35.53 1.07
N VAL A 186 -4.25 36.41 0.45
CA VAL A 186 -5.22 36.13 -0.61
C VAL A 186 -6.50 35.38 -0.20
N ALA A 187 -7.45 36.12 0.40
CA ALA A 187 -8.82 36.09 -0.12
C ALA A 187 -8.74 36.39 -1.62
N PRO A 188 -9.57 35.80 -2.53
CA PRO A 188 -9.34 35.84 -3.96
C PRO A 188 -9.02 37.26 -4.38
N SER A 189 -7.74 37.52 -4.61
CA SER A 189 -7.30 38.78 -5.13
C SER A 189 -7.79 38.72 -6.55
N VAL A 190 -8.93 39.36 -6.80
CA VAL A 190 -8.98 40.22 -7.97
C VAL A 190 -7.78 41.13 -7.76
N ASP A 191 -6.66 40.76 -8.37
CA ASP A 191 -5.44 41.55 -8.30
C ASP A 191 -5.88 42.97 -8.68
N PRO A 192 -5.71 44.00 -7.84
CA PRO A 192 -6.13 45.35 -8.21
C PRO A 192 -5.46 45.80 -9.51
N TYR A 193 -4.31 45.20 -9.84
CA TYR A 193 -3.65 45.36 -11.13
C TYR A 193 -4.32 44.57 -12.27
N ASP A 194 -5.00 43.45 -12.01
CA ASP A 194 -5.79 42.74 -13.03
C ASP A 194 -7.00 43.56 -13.46
N ASP A 195 -7.70 44.25 -12.55
CA ASP A 195 -8.86 45.06 -12.94
C ASP A 195 -8.44 46.36 -13.65
N GLU A 196 -7.35 47.01 -13.21
CA GLU A 196 -6.77 48.15 -13.93
C GLU A 196 -6.19 47.74 -15.30
N MET A 197 -5.51 46.59 -15.39
CA MET A 197 -5.01 46.02 -16.64
C MET A 197 -6.15 45.60 -17.57
N LEU A 198 -7.22 45.00 -17.04
CA LEU A 198 -8.43 44.66 -17.80
C LEU A 198 -9.14 45.92 -18.30
N GLN A 199 -9.15 47.01 -17.52
CA GLN A 199 -9.70 48.30 -17.93
C GLN A 199 -8.84 48.97 -19.01
N LEU A 200 -7.51 48.92 -18.89
CA LEU A 200 -6.57 49.37 -19.92
C LEU A 200 -6.72 48.57 -21.21
N LEU A 201 -6.79 47.24 -21.13
CA LEU A 201 -7.00 46.37 -22.28
C LEU A 201 -8.36 46.62 -22.93
N ARG A 202 -9.42 46.86 -22.16
CA ARG A 202 -10.73 47.23 -22.69
C ARG A 202 -10.72 48.58 -23.39
N ALA A 203 -10.02 49.58 -22.82
CA ALA A 203 -9.86 50.88 -23.45
C ALA A 203 -9.10 50.77 -24.78
N GLU A 204 -7.98 50.03 -24.79
CA GLU A 204 -7.20 49.77 -26.00
C GLU A 204 -8.02 49.02 -27.07
N ILE A 205 -8.83 48.03 -26.67
CA ILE A 205 -9.72 47.32 -27.61
C ILE A 205 -10.73 48.29 -28.23
N LEU A 206 -11.30 49.22 -27.44
CA LEU A 206 -12.23 50.22 -27.96
C LEU A 206 -11.55 51.20 -28.93
N ASP A 207 -10.33 51.64 -28.61
CA ASP A 207 -9.54 52.53 -29.48
C ASP A 207 -9.15 51.82 -30.78
N LEU A 208 -8.75 50.55 -30.70
CA LEU A 208 -8.45 49.72 -31.87
C LEU A 208 -9.70 49.47 -32.72
N GLN A 209 -10.87 49.26 -32.11
CA GLN A 209 -12.15 49.14 -32.83
C GLN A 209 -12.52 50.45 -33.53
N ALA A 210 -12.33 51.60 -32.89
CA ALA A 210 -12.56 52.91 -33.49
C ALA A 210 -11.60 53.16 -34.66
N ALA A 211 -10.31 52.86 -34.49
CA ALA A 211 -9.30 53.00 -35.54
C ALA A 211 -9.59 52.08 -36.75
N LEU A 212 -10.09 50.86 -36.51
CA LEU A 212 -10.54 49.96 -37.56
C LEU A 212 -11.78 50.50 -38.28
N ALA A 213 -12.76 51.03 -37.55
CA ALA A 213 -13.95 51.64 -38.15
C ALA A 213 -13.61 52.86 -39.01
N ASP A 214 -12.72 53.74 -38.56
CA ASP A 214 -12.22 54.89 -39.31
C ASP A 214 -11.45 54.45 -40.55
N ARG A 215 -10.66 53.38 -40.43
CA ARG A 215 -9.93 52.80 -41.57
C ARG A 215 -10.90 52.21 -42.58
N ASP A 216 -11.90 51.46 -42.12
CA ASP A 216 -12.93 50.87 -42.99
C ASP A 216 -13.74 51.97 -43.69
N GLN A 217 -14.09 53.05 -42.98
CA GLN A 217 -14.72 54.22 -43.57
C GLN A 217 -13.82 54.91 -44.60
N SER A 218 -12.53 55.13 -44.30
CA SER A 218 -11.57 55.66 -45.27
C SER A 218 -11.39 54.74 -46.48
N THR A 219 -11.41 53.42 -46.31
CA THR A 219 -11.38 52.47 -47.44
C THR A 219 -12.68 52.50 -48.26
N ALA A 220 -13.82 52.77 -47.62
CA ALA A 220 -15.11 52.92 -48.30
C ALA A 220 -15.18 54.25 -49.06
N GLU A 221 -14.68 55.35 -48.48
CA GLU A 221 -14.58 56.67 -49.11
C GLU A 221 -13.61 56.63 -50.30
N THR A 222 -12.41 56.08 -50.15
CA THR A 222 -11.46 55.89 -51.26
C THR A 222 -12.01 54.97 -52.36
N ARG A 223 -12.79 53.94 -52.03
CA ARG A 223 -13.52 53.13 -53.02
C ARG A 223 -14.59 53.93 -53.77
N LEU A 224 -15.35 54.77 -53.07
CA LEU A 224 -16.37 55.62 -53.69
C LEU A 224 -15.74 56.70 -54.59
N GLU A 225 -14.60 57.27 -54.19
CA GLU A 225 -13.81 58.19 -55.00
C GLU A 225 -13.21 57.50 -56.24
N HIS A 226 -12.68 56.29 -56.12
CA HIS A 226 -12.18 55.50 -57.27
C HIS A 226 -13.31 55.04 -58.21
N HIS A 227 -14.54 54.86 -57.71
CA HIS A 227 -15.71 54.58 -58.55
C HIS A 227 -16.25 55.82 -59.30
N ALA A 228 -15.93 57.03 -58.85
CA ALA A 228 -16.35 58.27 -59.52
C ALA A 228 -15.41 58.71 -60.66
N ASP A 229 -14.16 58.21 -60.71
CA ASP A 229 -13.13 58.66 -61.67
C ASP A 229 -12.52 57.52 -62.54
N SER A 230 -13.13 56.33 -62.61
CA SER A 230 -12.61 55.20 -63.41
C SER A 230 -13.48 54.83 -64.62
N GLY A 231 -13.63 55.80 -65.54
CA GLY A 231 -13.92 55.49 -66.94
C GLY A 231 -12.60 55.38 -67.70
N ASP A 232 -12.15 54.15 -67.98
CA ASP A 232 -10.99 53.81 -68.81
C ASP A 232 -9.58 54.08 -68.22
N GLN A 233 -9.16 53.25 -67.26
CA GLN A 233 -7.81 52.66 -67.14
C GLN A 233 -7.65 51.95 -65.79
N ASP A 234 -8.00 50.66 -65.71
CA ASP A 234 -7.65 49.83 -64.54
C ASP A 234 -7.49 48.36 -64.95
N MET A 235 -6.71 48.14 -66.01
CA MET A 235 -6.14 46.82 -66.26
C MET A 235 -4.79 46.78 -65.55
N LEU A 236 -4.79 46.25 -64.32
CA LEU A 236 -3.58 45.90 -63.58
C LEU A 236 -2.57 45.28 -64.53
N SER A 237 -1.35 45.82 -64.55
CA SER A 237 -0.33 45.24 -65.40
C SER A 237 -0.08 43.80 -64.93
N LYS A 238 0.13 42.88 -65.88
CA LYS A 238 0.41 41.47 -65.59
C LYS A 238 1.43 41.25 -64.44
N PRO A 239 2.54 42.01 -64.33
CA PRO A 239 3.48 41.85 -63.21
C PRO A 239 2.96 42.35 -61.85
N GLU A 240 2.00 43.28 -61.81
CA GLU A 240 1.39 43.72 -60.55
C GLU A 240 0.37 42.71 -60.04
N ALA A 241 -0.39 42.09 -60.95
CA ALA A 241 -1.28 40.98 -60.62
C ALA A 241 -0.50 39.76 -60.09
N GLU A 242 0.64 39.42 -60.69
CA GLU A 242 1.50 38.32 -60.23
C GLU A 242 2.05 38.57 -58.80
N LYS A 243 2.48 39.81 -58.49
CA LYS A 243 2.93 40.17 -57.13
C LYS A 243 1.80 40.11 -56.10
N LEU A 244 0.59 40.51 -56.46
CA LEU A 244 -0.58 40.42 -55.59
C LEU A 244 -0.94 38.96 -55.30
N VAL A 245 -0.88 38.09 -56.31
CA VAL A 245 -1.10 36.65 -56.13
C VAL A 245 -0.01 36.06 -55.22
N GLU A 246 1.26 36.38 -55.44
CA GLU A 246 2.35 35.92 -54.58
C GLU A 246 2.17 36.40 -53.12
N ARG A 247 1.73 37.65 -52.92
CA ARG A 247 1.43 38.17 -51.58
C ARG A 247 0.23 37.46 -50.94
N LEU A 248 -0.82 37.15 -51.70
CA LEU A 248 -1.97 36.38 -51.21
C LEU A 248 -1.57 34.95 -50.85
N GLU A 249 -0.73 34.30 -51.65
CA GLU A 249 -0.19 32.97 -51.36
C GLU A 249 0.64 32.99 -50.06
N GLN A 250 1.48 34.01 -49.86
CA GLN A 250 2.21 34.20 -48.59
C GLN A 250 1.25 34.38 -47.41
N LEU A 251 0.22 35.22 -47.54
CA LEU A 251 -0.76 35.44 -46.47
C LEU A 251 -1.58 34.18 -46.15
N LEU A 252 -1.92 33.37 -47.16
CA LEU A 252 -2.59 32.09 -46.95
C LEU A 252 -1.68 31.09 -46.23
N GLN A 253 -0.38 31.06 -46.57
CA GLN A 253 0.59 30.24 -45.86
C GLN A 253 0.79 30.71 -44.41
N GLU A 254 0.89 32.02 -44.18
CA GLU A 254 0.98 32.60 -42.84
C GLU A 254 -0.27 32.24 -42.02
N LEU A 255 -1.47 32.36 -42.60
CA LEU A 255 -2.72 31.98 -41.94
C LEU A 255 -2.75 30.50 -41.60
N GLN A 256 -2.41 29.62 -42.54
CA GLN A 256 -2.35 28.18 -42.30
C GLN A 256 -1.35 27.82 -41.20
N GLN A 257 -0.17 28.46 -41.18
CA GLN A 257 0.81 28.27 -40.10
C GLN A 257 0.27 28.71 -38.75
N ARG A 258 -0.53 29.78 -38.69
CA ARG A 258 -1.16 30.23 -37.44
C ARG A 258 -2.26 29.28 -36.99
N ASP A 259 -3.06 28.75 -37.91
CA ASP A 259 -4.08 27.73 -37.59
C ASP A 259 -3.42 26.46 -37.05
N ASP A 260 -2.32 26.01 -37.65
CA ASP A 260 -1.54 24.87 -37.15
C ASP A 260 -0.96 25.16 -35.76
N GLN A 261 -0.42 26.36 -35.53
CA GLN A 261 0.06 26.77 -34.21
C GLN A 261 -1.05 26.79 -33.16
N ILE A 262 -2.23 27.34 -33.49
CA ILE A 262 -3.39 27.36 -32.58
C ILE A 262 -3.84 25.93 -32.25
N ALA A 263 -3.87 25.04 -33.25
CA ALA A 263 -4.20 23.63 -33.03
C ALA A 263 -3.23 22.97 -32.04
N THR A 264 -1.92 23.17 -32.23
CA THR A 264 -0.90 22.62 -31.30
C THR A 264 -1.01 23.19 -29.89
N LEU A 265 -1.27 24.49 -29.74
CA LEU A 265 -1.45 25.12 -28.43
C LEU A 265 -2.71 24.63 -27.72
N THR A 266 -3.79 24.37 -28.48
CA THR A 266 -5.03 23.81 -27.94
C THR A 266 -4.82 22.39 -27.44
N GLU A 267 -4.12 21.56 -28.21
CA GLU A 267 -3.76 20.18 -27.80
C GLU A 267 -2.89 20.19 -26.54
N LEU A 268 -1.89 21.07 -26.46
CA LEU A 268 -1.05 21.21 -25.27
C LEU A 268 -1.84 21.68 -24.05
N LEU A 269 -2.80 22.59 -24.23
CA LEU A 269 -3.67 23.08 -23.16
C LEU A 269 -4.59 21.96 -22.66
N GLU A 270 -5.22 21.20 -23.57
CA GLU A 270 -6.04 20.04 -23.20
C GLU A 270 -5.24 18.98 -22.46
N ALA A 271 -4.01 18.69 -22.90
CA ALA A 271 -3.10 17.78 -22.20
C ALA A 271 -2.72 18.28 -20.80
N ALA A 272 -2.46 19.59 -20.66
CA ALA A 272 -2.17 20.20 -19.37
C ALA A 272 -3.40 20.17 -18.43
N GLU A 273 -4.60 20.44 -18.95
CA GLU A 273 -5.84 20.31 -18.18
C GLU A 273 -6.08 18.87 -17.73
N ALA A 274 -5.87 17.89 -18.62
CA ALA A 274 -6.01 16.48 -18.28
C ALA A 274 -5.01 16.05 -17.21
N ALA A 275 -3.76 16.51 -17.29
CA ALA A 275 -2.75 16.27 -16.26
C ALA A 275 -3.16 16.89 -14.91
N ASN A 276 -3.63 18.14 -14.91
CA ASN A 276 -4.12 18.79 -13.69
C ASN A 276 -5.31 18.07 -13.07
N ARG A 277 -6.26 17.57 -13.90
CA ARG A 277 -7.39 16.76 -13.41
C ARG A 277 -6.92 15.45 -12.79
N ALA A 278 -5.96 14.77 -13.42
CA ALA A 278 -5.37 13.55 -12.87
C ALA A 278 -4.68 13.81 -11.52
N GLU A 279 -3.92 14.90 -11.39
CA GLU A 279 -3.31 15.28 -10.10
C GLU A 279 -4.37 15.57 -9.02
N LEU A 280 -5.48 16.23 -9.36
CA LEU A 280 -6.56 16.48 -8.41
C LEU A 280 -7.26 15.18 -7.98
N ASP A 281 -7.44 14.23 -8.91
CA ASP A 281 -8.02 12.93 -8.60
C ASP A 281 -7.08 12.11 -7.69
N GLU A 282 -5.77 12.14 -7.93
CA GLU A 282 -4.77 11.51 -7.06
C GLU A 282 -4.78 12.13 -5.66
N ARG A 283 -4.82 13.46 -5.55
CA ARG A 283 -4.97 14.16 -4.25
C ARG A 283 -6.26 13.76 -3.56
N GLY A 284 -7.37 13.67 -4.30
CA GLY A 284 -8.66 13.22 -3.77
C GLY A 284 -8.61 11.78 -3.22
N GLN A 285 -7.89 10.88 -3.89
CA GLN A 285 -7.68 9.51 -3.40
C GLN A 285 -6.82 9.47 -2.13
N ILE A 286 -5.75 10.28 -2.08
CA ILE A 286 -4.90 10.39 -0.89
C ILE A 286 -5.71 10.95 0.29
N ASP A 287 -6.50 12.00 0.08
CA ASP A 287 -7.37 12.57 1.12
C ASP A 287 -8.40 11.57 1.63
N ALA A 288 -8.97 10.75 0.73
CA ALA A 288 -9.87 9.68 1.13
C ALA A 288 -9.17 8.62 1.99
N TRP A 289 -7.95 8.21 1.62
CA TRP A 289 -7.15 7.28 2.42
C TRP A 289 -6.74 7.88 3.77
N LEU A 290 -6.37 9.16 3.81
CA LEU A 290 -6.04 9.86 5.05
C LEU A 290 -7.25 9.89 6.00
N ARG A 291 -8.45 10.19 5.49
CA ARG A 291 -9.68 10.16 6.31
C ARG A 291 -9.98 8.77 6.87
N ASP A 292 -9.78 7.70 6.09
CA ASP A 292 -9.94 6.33 6.59
C ASP A 292 -8.93 6.01 7.70
N ILE A 293 -7.67 6.40 7.52
CA ILE A 293 -6.62 6.21 8.53
C ILE A 293 -6.94 7.01 9.81
N GLU A 294 -7.35 8.27 9.68
CA GLU A 294 -7.77 9.11 10.80
C GLU A 294 -8.94 8.51 11.56
N GLN A 295 -9.96 8.01 10.84
CA GLN A 295 -11.11 7.35 11.44
C GLN A 295 -10.67 6.10 12.22
N ARG A 296 -9.87 5.23 11.62
CA ARG A 296 -9.37 4.00 12.28
C ARG A 296 -8.49 4.30 13.49
N CYS A 297 -7.70 5.37 13.43
CA CYS A 297 -6.91 5.83 14.57
C CYS A 297 -7.82 6.35 15.69
N SER A 298 -8.80 7.19 15.36
CA SER A 298 -9.80 7.69 16.32
C SER A 298 -10.59 6.57 16.98
N ASP A 299 -11.06 5.59 16.20
CA ASP A 299 -11.80 4.43 16.70
C ASP A 299 -10.94 3.64 17.68
N ARG A 300 -9.68 3.35 17.32
CA ARG A 300 -8.75 2.65 18.19
C ARG A 300 -8.42 3.45 19.45
N GLU A 301 -8.20 4.76 19.35
CA GLU A 301 -8.02 5.61 20.52
C GLU A 301 -9.25 5.61 21.44
N HIS A 302 -10.46 5.60 20.86
CA HIS A 302 -11.70 5.51 21.62
C HIS A 302 -11.78 4.18 22.38
N GLU A 303 -11.49 3.05 21.72
CA GLU A 303 -11.42 1.74 22.36
C GLU A 303 -10.40 1.70 23.51
N TRP A 304 -9.21 2.26 23.30
CA TRP A 304 -8.17 2.34 24.34
C TRP A 304 -8.61 3.20 25.53
N ARG A 305 -9.25 4.35 25.28
CA ARG A 305 -9.81 5.20 26.35
C ARG A 305 -10.88 4.46 27.15
N LEU A 306 -11.76 3.70 26.49
CA LEU A 306 -12.77 2.88 27.17
C LEU A 306 -12.13 1.79 28.04
N GLN A 307 -11.11 1.10 27.53
CA GLN A 307 -10.36 0.10 28.29
C GLN A 307 -9.65 0.72 29.50
N GLN A 308 -9.01 1.88 29.32
CA GLN A 308 -8.35 2.60 30.40
C GLN A 308 -9.35 3.02 31.49
N ASN A 309 -10.49 3.59 31.11
CA ASN A 309 -11.53 3.97 32.06
C ASN A 309 -12.09 2.76 32.82
N LYS A 310 -12.24 1.61 32.14
CA LYS A 310 -12.65 0.36 32.77
C LYS A 310 -11.62 -0.14 33.78
N LEU A 311 -10.34 -0.17 33.41
CA LEU A 311 -9.27 -0.58 34.32
C LEU A 311 -9.15 0.38 35.52
N GLN A 312 -9.34 1.68 35.30
CA GLN A 312 -9.36 2.67 36.38
C GLN A 312 -10.53 2.44 37.33
N SER A 313 -11.73 2.12 36.84
CA SER A 313 -12.88 1.83 37.70
C SER A 313 -12.71 0.51 38.46
N GLU A 314 -12.15 -0.53 37.83
CA GLU A 314 -11.79 -1.80 38.49
C GLU A 314 -10.72 -1.59 39.57
N LEU A 315 -9.69 -0.78 39.32
CA LEU A 315 -8.68 -0.43 40.33
C LEU A 315 -9.30 0.34 41.50
N ALA A 316 -10.20 1.28 41.23
CA ALA A 316 -10.89 2.04 42.27
C ALA A 316 -11.79 1.13 43.14
N SER A 317 -12.48 0.15 42.55
CA SER A 317 -13.30 -0.79 43.31
C SER A 317 -12.46 -1.70 44.20
N VAL A 318 -11.35 -2.23 43.69
CA VAL A 318 -10.43 -3.09 44.45
C VAL A 318 -9.75 -2.29 45.57
N ALA A 319 -9.34 -1.05 45.32
CA ALA A 319 -8.80 -0.16 46.36
C ALA A 319 -9.82 0.09 47.48
N ALA A 320 -11.08 0.37 47.13
CA ALA A 320 -12.14 0.55 48.11
C ALA A 320 -12.46 -0.73 48.91
N GLU A 321 -12.34 -1.91 48.30
CA GLU A 321 -12.47 -3.20 49.00
C GLU A 321 -11.32 -3.44 49.98
N ARG A 322 -10.08 -3.14 49.57
CA ARG A 322 -8.90 -3.19 50.43
C ARG A 322 -9.10 -2.29 51.66
N ASP A 323 -9.46 -1.03 51.44
CA ASP A 323 -9.63 -0.06 52.53
C ASP A 323 -10.73 -0.49 53.51
N ARG A 324 -11.81 -1.10 53.01
CA ARG A 324 -12.87 -1.71 53.84
C ARG A 324 -12.35 -2.88 54.66
N ALA A 325 -11.55 -3.76 54.07
CA ALA A 325 -10.97 -4.91 54.76
C ALA A 325 -9.95 -4.48 55.83
N GLU A 326 -9.10 -3.50 55.53
CA GLU A 326 -8.16 -2.91 56.48
C GLU A 326 -8.87 -2.25 57.66
N ALA A 327 -9.92 -1.46 57.39
CA ALA A 327 -10.74 -0.86 58.44
C ALA A 327 -11.39 -1.92 59.34
N ALA A 328 -11.90 -3.01 58.77
CA ALA A 328 -12.48 -4.12 59.53
C ALA A 328 -11.44 -4.87 60.39
N LEU A 329 -10.23 -5.09 59.86
CA LEU A 329 -9.11 -5.71 60.59
C LEU A 329 -8.66 -4.88 61.80
N ASN A 330 -8.75 -3.56 61.69
CA ASN A 330 -8.41 -2.61 62.75
C ASN A 330 -9.48 -2.53 63.86
N THR A 331 -10.67 -3.09 63.68
CA THR A 331 -11.68 -3.17 64.75
C THR A 331 -11.35 -4.28 65.76
N ASP A 332 -11.76 -4.17 67.02
CA ASP A 332 -11.48 -5.21 68.04
C ASP A 332 -12.40 -6.43 67.94
N SER A 333 -13.50 -6.35 67.18
CA SER A 333 -14.50 -7.43 67.09
C SER A 333 -14.05 -8.55 66.15
N SER A 334 -13.91 -9.76 66.69
CA SER A 334 -13.56 -10.96 65.90
C SER A 334 -14.60 -11.33 64.83
N SER A 335 -15.89 -11.03 65.08
CA SER A 335 -16.97 -11.25 64.11
C SER A 335 -16.78 -10.39 62.86
N VAL A 336 -16.42 -9.12 63.05
CA VAL A 336 -16.22 -8.16 61.95
C VAL A 336 -14.99 -8.54 61.11
N LYS A 337 -13.93 -9.04 61.75
CA LYS A 337 -12.74 -9.57 61.06
C LYS A 337 -13.08 -10.81 60.22
N LEU A 338 -13.83 -11.75 60.79
CA LEU A 338 -14.25 -12.97 60.09
C LEU A 338 -15.11 -12.63 58.87
N GLU A 339 -16.10 -11.76 59.02
CA GLU A 339 -16.94 -11.28 57.92
C GLU A 339 -16.11 -10.59 56.82
N ALA A 340 -15.16 -9.73 57.18
CA ALA A 340 -14.27 -9.09 56.21
C ALA A 340 -13.40 -10.11 55.44
N THR A 341 -12.80 -11.07 56.13
CA THR A 341 -12.01 -12.13 55.48
C THR A 341 -12.86 -13.01 54.56
N GLN A 342 -14.10 -13.33 54.95
CA GLN A 342 -15.03 -14.08 54.10
C GLN A 342 -15.41 -13.30 52.85
N ASN A 343 -15.68 -12.01 52.97
CA ASN A 343 -16.01 -11.15 51.83
C ASN A 343 -14.82 -11.02 50.85
N VAL A 344 -13.60 -10.85 51.36
CA VAL A 344 -12.39 -10.83 50.50
C VAL A 344 -12.19 -12.18 49.80
N LEU A 345 -12.32 -13.30 50.51
CA LEU A 345 -12.21 -14.63 49.89
C LEU A 345 -13.29 -14.87 48.83
N ALA A 346 -14.52 -14.39 49.04
CA ALA A 346 -15.58 -14.44 48.04
C ALA A 346 -15.22 -13.62 46.79
N SER A 347 -14.76 -12.38 46.95
CA SER A 347 -14.33 -11.53 45.82
C SER A 347 -13.16 -12.12 45.03
N LEU A 348 -12.18 -12.74 45.71
CA LEU A 348 -11.05 -13.42 45.07
C LEU A 348 -11.49 -14.68 44.30
N ARG A 349 -12.51 -15.39 44.81
CA ARG A 349 -13.08 -16.53 44.12
C ARG A 349 -13.81 -16.09 42.86
N ASP A 350 -14.65 -15.06 42.95
CA ASP A 350 -15.41 -14.54 41.81
C ASP A 350 -14.47 -13.99 40.72
N THR A 351 -13.41 -13.27 41.10
CA THR A 351 -12.39 -12.82 40.15
C THR A 351 -11.62 -13.98 39.52
N ALA A 352 -11.29 -15.04 40.27
CA ALA A 352 -10.67 -16.24 39.70
C ALA A 352 -11.59 -16.98 38.73
N GLU A 353 -12.89 -17.08 39.03
CA GLU A 353 -13.89 -17.70 38.16
C GLU A 353 -14.09 -16.89 36.86
N THR A 354 -14.18 -15.56 36.94
CA THR A 354 -14.29 -14.69 35.75
C THR A 354 -13.03 -14.73 34.87
N GLN A 355 -11.83 -14.76 35.45
CA GLN A 355 -10.59 -14.90 34.67
C GLN A 355 -10.50 -16.26 33.98
N ARG A 356 -10.96 -17.34 34.63
CA ARG A 356 -11.06 -18.66 33.98
C ARG A 356 -12.04 -18.66 32.81
N GLN A 357 -13.19 -18.00 32.94
CA GLN A 357 -14.15 -17.86 31.83
C GLN A 357 -13.52 -17.10 30.64
N LYS A 358 -12.86 -15.97 30.90
CA LYS A 358 -12.15 -15.20 29.86
C LYS A 358 -11.07 -16.01 29.14
N LEU A 359 -10.29 -16.80 29.88
CA LEU A 359 -9.29 -17.69 29.29
C LEU A 359 -9.94 -18.75 28.40
N GLN A 360 -11.06 -19.34 28.83
CA GLN A 360 -11.81 -20.30 28.02
C GLN A 360 -12.38 -19.67 26.74
N GLU A 361 -12.92 -18.45 26.81
CA GLU A 361 -13.40 -17.71 25.64
C GLU A 361 -12.26 -17.37 24.68
N ALA A 362 -11.12 -16.92 25.20
CA ALA A 362 -9.93 -16.67 24.39
C ALA A 362 -9.41 -17.94 23.71
N ASP A 363 -9.36 -19.07 24.41
CA ASP A 363 -8.96 -20.35 23.82
C ASP A 363 -9.94 -20.81 22.74
N GLN A 364 -11.25 -20.60 22.95
CA GLN A 364 -12.27 -20.89 21.94
C GLN A 364 -12.07 -20.04 20.68
N THR A 365 -11.86 -18.72 20.82
CA THR A 365 -11.63 -17.83 19.68
C THR A 365 -10.34 -18.16 18.94
N ILE A 366 -9.24 -18.44 19.64
CA ILE A 366 -7.98 -18.90 19.02
C ILE A 366 -8.20 -20.20 18.25
N SER A 367 -8.95 -21.15 18.83
CA SER A 367 -9.25 -22.42 18.16
C SER A 367 -10.08 -22.21 16.89
N GLN A 368 -11.02 -21.26 16.91
CA GLN A 368 -11.84 -20.92 15.76
C GLN A 368 -11.01 -20.26 14.66
N LEU A 369 -10.22 -19.23 14.99
CA LEU A 369 -9.33 -18.57 14.04
C LEU A 369 -8.30 -19.53 13.44
N ARG A 370 -7.79 -20.48 14.21
CA ARG A 370 -6.92 -21.54 13.69
C ARG A 370 -7.62 -22.41 12.65
N ARG A 371 -8.89 -22.77 12.86
CA ARG A 371 -9.67 -23.54 11.87
C ARG A 371 -9.91 -22.72 10.60
N GLU A 372 -10.30 -21.45 10.73
CA GLU A 372 -10.51 -20.54 9.59
C GLU A 372 -9.22 -20.33 8.79
N LEU A 373 -8.10 -20.19 9.47
CA LEU A 373 -6.79 -20.05 8.84
C LEU A 373 -6.37 -21.35 8.14
N GLU A 374 -6.73 -22.51 8.71
CA GLU A 374 -6.46 -23.81 8.09
C GLU A 374 -7.34 -24.05 6.85
N THR A 375 -8.61 -23.62 6.86
CA THR A 375 -9.48 -23.67 5.68
C THR A 375 -8.96 -22.76 4.57
N VAL A 376 -8.62 -21.51 4.88
CA VAL A 376 -8.07 -20.57 3.89
C VAL A 376 -6.76 -21.11 3.29
N LYS A 377 -5.87 -21.65 4.13
CA LYS A 377 -4.61 -22.27 3.67
C LYS A 377 -4.82 -23.50 2.79
N HIS A 378 -5.87 -24.28 3.00
CA HIS A 378 -6.16 -25.46 2.19
C HIS A 378 -6.89 -25.12 0.89
N ASP A 379 -7.75 -24.11 0.93
CA ASP A 379 -8.61 -23.75 -0.21
C ASP A 379 -7.89 -22.83 -1.21
N GLN A 380 -7.06 -21.87 -0.77
CA GLN A 380 -6.24 -21.04 -1.66
C GLN A 380 -5.40 -21.83 -2.67
N PRO A 381 -4.56 -22.81 -2.28
CA PRO A 381 -3.77 -23.58 -3.24
C PRO A 381 -4.62 -24.54 -4.07
N ARG A 382 -5.83 -24.91 -3.63
CA ARG A 382 -6.75 -25.73 -4.41
C ARG A 382 -7.40 -24.93 -5.53
N GLU A 383 -7.85 -23.72 -5.22
CA GLU A 383 -8.43 -22.77 -6.18
C GLU A 383 -7.39 -22.33 -7.22
N GLU A 384 -6.18 -21.93 -6.77
CA GLU A 384 -5.08 -21.57 -7.69
C GLU A 384 -4.68 -22.75 -8.60
N ARG A 385 -4.64 -23.98 -8.07
CA ARG A 385 -4.36 -25.18 -8.88
C ARG A 385 -5.47 -25.47 -9.89
N MET A 386 -6.72 -25.19 -9.54
CA MET A 386 -7.87 -25.39 -10.42
C MET A 386 -7.84 -24.37 -11.57
N GLN A 387 -7.59 -23.10 -11.27
CA GLN A 387 -7.43 -22.03 -12.26
C GLN A 387 -6.27 -22.31 -13.21
N LEU A 388 -5.09 -22.66 -12.67
CA LEU A 388 -3.94 -23.03 -13.50
C LEU A 388 -4.19 -24.29 -14.34
N ALA A 389 -5.02 -25.23 -13.87
CA ALA A 389 -5.40 -26.40 -14.64
C ALA A 389 -6.38 -26.06 -15.78
N GLU A 390 -7.33 -25.17 -15.54
CA GLU A 390 -8.26 -24.65 -16.56
C GLU A 390 -7.50 -23.90 -17.65
N GLU A 391 -6.66 -22.93 -17.29
CA GLU A 391 -5.83 -22.17 -18.24
C GLU A 391 -4.93 -23.09 -19.07
N ARG A 392 -4.30 -24.10 -18.45
CA ARG A 392 -3.50 -25.10 -19.18
C ARG A 392 -4.33 -25.92 -20.15
N SER A 393 -5.57 -26.25 -19.79
CA SER A 393 -6.48 -27.00 -20.66
C SER A 393 -6.93 -26.16 -21.86
N GLU A 394 -7.17 -24.86 -21.66
CA GLU A 394 -7.50 -23.91 -22.73
C GLU A 394 -6.32 -23.71 -23.68
N ILE A 395 -5.12 -23.49 -23.13
CA ILE A 395 -3.89 -23.40 -23.93
C ILE A 395 -3.66 -24.69 -24.73
N ALA A 396 -3.92 -25.87 -24.14
CA ALA A 396 -3.80 -27.13 -24.84
C ALA A 396 -4.82 -27.26 -25.99
N ARG A 397 -6.07 -26.83 -25.80
CA ARG A 397 -7.09 -26.78 -26.86
C ARG A 397 -6.67 -25.85 -27.99
N LEU A 398 -6.25 -24.62 -27.67
CA LEU A 398 -5.79 -23.65 -28.65
C LEU A 398 -4.57 -24.15 -29.43
N ARG A 399 -3.62 -24.81 -28.75
CA ARG A 399 -2.46 -25.43 -29.42
C ARG A 399 -2.88 -26.55 -30.37
N GLN A 400 -3.82 -27.40 -29.96
CA GLN A 400 -4.33 -28.47 -30.81
C GLN A 400 -5.07 -27.91 -32.02
N GLU A 401 -5.86 -26.85 -31.85
CA GLU A 401 -6.56 -26.18 -32.94
C GLU A 401 -5.58 -25.55 -33.94
N LEU A 402 -4.55 -24.84 -33.44
CA LEU A 402 -3.48 -24.29 -34.27
C LEU A 402 -2.67 -25.38 -35.00
N GLU A 403 -2.46 -26.53 -34.38
CA GLU A 403 -1.78 -27.67 -35.01
C GLU A 403 -2.65 -28.27 -36.12
N ILE A 404 -3.96 -28.41 -35.91
CA ILE A 404 -4.92 -28.83 -36.94
C ILE A 404 -4.93 -27.82 -38.10
N GLU A 405 -4.94 -26.52 -37.82
CA GLU A 405 -4.86 -25.48 -38.84
C GLU A 405 -3.54 -25.51 -39.61
N ARG A 406 -2.43 -25.77 -38.91
CA ARG A 406 -1.11 -25.90 -39.53
C ARG A 406 -1.05 -27.11 -40.46
N GLN A 407 -1.55 -28.27 -40.01
CA GLN A 407 -1.63 -29.47 -40.83
C GLN A 407 -2.55 -29.26 -42.04
N ARG A 408 -3.70 -28.60 -41.85
CA ARG A 408 -4.58 -28.20 -42.95
C ARG A 408 -3.89 -27.28 -43.98
N LYS A 409 -3.05 -26.35 -43.54
CA LYS A 409 -2.28 -25.46 -44.43
C LYS A 409 -1.08 -26.14 -45.10
N GLN A 410 -0.47 -27.13 -44.45
CA GLN A 410 0.69 -27.86 -44.99
C GLN A 410 0.31 -28.94 -46.01
N ASP A 411 -0.91 -29.49 -45.95
CA ASP A 411 -1.34 -30.61 -46.81
C ASP A 411 -2.50 -30.26 -47.79
N PRO A 412 -2.38 -29.25 -48.69
CA PRO A 412 -3.41 -29.01 -49.72
C PRO A 412 -3.49 -30.17 -50.73
N ALA A 413 -2.38 -30.88 -50.96
CA ALA A 413 -2.32 -32.01 -51.90
C ALA A 413 -3.02 -33.28 -51.37
N VAL A 414 -3.01 -33.52 -50.05
CA VAL A 414 -3.69 -34.68 -49.43
C VAL A 414 -5.20 -34.44 -49.41
N ASN A 415 -5.65 -33.20 -49.20
CA ASN A 415 -7.07 -32.86 -49.21
C ASN A 415 -7.69 -33.02 -50.60
N ASP A 416 -6.96 -32.60 -51.64
CA ASP A 416 -7.39 -32.75 -53.04
C ASP A 416 -7.41 -34.23 -53.49
N ASN A 417 -6.46 -35.03 -53.01
CA ASN A 417 -6.47 -36.49 -53.21
C ASN A 417 -7.60 -37.17 -52.44
N ASN A 418 -7.88 -36.78 -51.19
CA ASN A 418 -8.99 -37.33 -50.40
C ASN A 418 -10.36 -37.02 -51.02
N LEU A 419 -10.55 -35.81 -51.55
CA LEU A 419 -11.75 -35.44 -52.31
C LEU A 419 -11.92 -36.32 -53.56
N LYS A 420 -10.83 -36.56 -54.30
CA LYS A 420 -10.82 -37.49 -55.45
C LYS A 420 -11.14 -38.93 -55.03
N PHE A 421 -10.57 -39.42 -53.93
CA PHE A 421 -10.87 -40.76 -53.41
C PHE A 421 -12.33 -40.88 -52.90
N GLN A 422 -12.88 -39.82 -52.31
CA GLN A 422 -14.27 -39.80 -51.85
C GLN A 422 -15.24 -39.77 -53.02
N ALA A 423 -14.96 -38.98 -54.06
CA ALA A 423 -15.72 -39.00 -55.32
C ALA A 423 -15.64 -40.36 -56.01
N LEU A 424 -14.47 -40.99 -56.02
CA LEU A 424 -14.29 -42.33 -56.62
C LEU A 424 -15.03 -43.42 -55.84
N ARG A 425 -15.11 -43.32 -54.51
CA ARG A 425 -15.93 -44.21 -53.67
C ARG A 425 -17.43 -44.01 -53.90
N GLN A 426 -17.89 -42.78 -54.06
CA GLN A 426 -19.29 -42.50 -54.40
C GLN A 426 -19.64 -43.09 -55.77
N HIS A 427 -18.79 -42.89 -56.77
CA HIS A 427 -18.98 -43.46 -58.10
C HIS A 427 -18.96 -45.00 -58.07
N LEU A 428 -18.09 -45.63 -57.28
CA LEU A 428 -18.10 -47.09 -57.10
C LEU A 428 -19.37 -47.60 -56.41
N ASN A 429 -19.90 -46.85 -55.45
CA ASN A 429 -21.18 -47.18 -54.81
C ASN A 429 -22.34 -47.04 -55.79
N GLU A 430 -22.38 -45.98 -56.60
CA GLU A 430 -23.39 -45.80 -57.65
C GLU A 430 -23.33 -46.93 -58.68
N ILE A 431 -22.13 -47.37 -59.10
CA ILE A 431 -21.97 -48.54 -59.97
C ILE A 431 -22.50 -49.80 -59.29
N HIS A 432 -22.19 -50.02 -58.01
CA HIS A 432 -22.69 -51.19 -57.28
C HIS A 432 -24.21 -51.19 -57.17
N GLU A 433 -24.82 -50.03 -56.96
CA GLU A 433 -26.27 -49.87 -56.88
C GLU A 433 -26.93 -50.09 -58.26
N GLN A 434 -26.31 -49.59 -59.34
CA GLN A 434 -26.73 -49.87 -60.72
C GLN A 434 -26.62 -51.37 -61.05
N GLU A 435 -25.51 -52.03 -60.69
CA GLU A 435 -25.37 -53.48 -60.87
C GLU A 435 -26.41 -54.28 -60.07
N GLN A 436 -26.77 -53.84 -58.86
CA GLN A 436 -27.82 -54.49 -58.08
C GLN A 436 -29.18 -54.33 -58.76
N LYS A 437 -29.51 -53.12 -59.23
CA LYS A 437 -30.75 -52.87 -60.01
C LYS A 437 -30.77 -53.72 -61.29
N GLU A 438 -29.67 -53.79 -62.04
CA GLU A 438 -29.56 -54.68 -63.20
C GLU A 438 -29.74 -56.15 -62.83
N ARG A 439 -29.17 -56.62 -61.72
CA ARG A 439 -29.35 -58.01 -61.25
C ARG A 439 -30.79 -58.28 -60.86
N GLU A 440 -31.48 -57.31 -60.25
CA GLU A 440 -32.90 -57.41 -59.94
C GLU A 440 -33.76 -57.44 -61.20
N GLU A 441 -33.47 -56.59 -62.19
CA GLU A 441 -34.12 -56.62 -63.50
C GLU A 441 -33.86 -57.94 -64.25
N ARG A 442 -32.63 -58.46 -64.21
CA ARG A 442 -32.28 -59.80 -64.75
C ARG A 442 -32.99 -60.92 -63.99
N ARG A 443 -33.19 -60.79 -62.67
CA ARG A 443 -33.98 -61.75 -61.88
C ARG A 443 -35.46 -61.67 -62.22
N LEU A 444 -36.02 -60.48 -62.39
CA LEU A 444 -37.40 -60.25 -62.80
C LEU A 444 -37.64 -60.79 -64.20
N SER A 445 -36.81 -60.46 -65.18
CA SER A 445 -36.86 -61.04 -66.53
C SER A 445 -36.67 -62.56 -66.52
N SER A 446 -35.78 -63.13 -65.68
CA SER A 446 -35.67 -64.60 -65.53
C SER A 446 -36.91 -65.24 -64.88
N ARG A 447 -37.61 -64.53 -63.99
CA ARG A 447 -38.88 -64.99 -63.38
C ARG A 447 -40.01 -64.90 -64.38
N ILE A 448 -40.07 -63.82 -65.17
CA ILE A 448 -41.03 -63.65 -66.27
C ILE A 448 -40.81 -64.74 -67.31
N ALA A 449 -39.57 -65.02 -67.72
CA ALA A 449 -39.23 -66.11 -68.64
C ALA A 449 -39.64 -67.49 -68.09
N ARG A 450 -39.42 -67.74 -66.79
CA ARG A 450 -39.89 -68.98 -66.12
C ARG A 450 -41.41 -69.09 -66.03
N LEU A 451 -42.11 -67.97 -65.83
CA LEU A 451 -43.58 -67.94 -65.83
C LEU A 451 -44.13 -68.14 -67.24
N TRP A 452 -43.52 -67.54 -68.25
CA TRP A 452 -43.83 -67.77 -69.67
C TRP A 452 -43.64 -69.24 -70.05
N HIS A 453 -42.50 -69.84 -69.70
CA HIS A 453 -42.24 -71.25 -69.95
C HIS A 453 -43.21 -72.19 -69.21
N ARG A 454 -43.76 -71.76 -68.07
CA ARG A 454 -44.79 -72.50 -67.31
C ARG A 454 -46.19 -72.37 -67.94
N ILE A 455 -46.47 -71.29 -68.65
CA ILE A 455 -47.74 -71.06 -69.35
C ILE A 455 -47.75 -71.79 -70.71
N GLU A 456 -46.61 -71.86 -71.41
CA GLU A 456 -46.48 -72.65 -72.66
C GLU A 456 -46.42 -74.17 -72.43
N GLY A 457 -46.21 -74.61 -71.19
CA GLY A 457 -46.13 -76.02 -70.81
C GLY A 457 -47.43 -76.64 -70.29
N ARG A 458 -48.60 -76.08 -70.59
CA ARG A 458 -49.92 -76.62 -70.18
C ARG A 458 -50.86 -76.84 -71.35
#